data_AF-A0A0G4NBQ7-F1
#
_entry.id   AF-A0A0G4NBQ7-F1
#
_cell.length_a   1.000
_cell.length_b   1.000
_cell.length_c   1.000
_cell.angle_alpha   90.00
_cell.angle_beta   90.00
_cell.angle_gamma   90.00
#
_symmetry.space_group_name_H-M   'P 1'
#
loop_
_entity.id
_entity.type
_entity.pdbx_description
1 polymer ?
#
loop_
_entity_poly.entity_id
_entity_poly.type
_entity_poly.pdbx_seq_one_letter_code
_entity_poly.pdbx_strand_id
1 'polypeptide(L)'
;MEKKTGVSYQQVQRAEAEEIMAEGIHGAVDPTGHGERDEHMGSAQDQDPNLATPEVEKALDAKQRFEAAMPEGKLTAAPSLAHHAMAGNERSLLDEPWDDEDLETEIQNWVQEELYIHSKLLIADDRIVICGSSNLNDRSQLGLHDSELSIVMEDRAQFTSTRTPC
;
A
#
# COMPACT_ATOMS: atom_id res chain seq x y z
N MET A 1 20.80 14.99 3.08
CA MET A 1 19.58 15.73 3.44
C MET A 1 19.22 15.53 4.91
N GLU A 2 19.16 14.29 5.38
CA GLU A 2 18.85 13.95 6.78
C GLU A 2 19.72 14.64 7.83
N LYS A 3 21.05 14.75 7.60
CA LYS A 3 21.97 15.45 8.52
C LYS A 3 21.73 16.96 8.63
N LYS A 4 21.08 17.58 7.63
CA LYS A 4 20.81 19.04 7.61
C LYS A 4 19.45 19.37 8.24
N THR A 5 18.47 18.49 8.08
CA THR A 5 17.09 18.70 8.55
C THR A 5 16.80 18.03 9.87
N GLY A 6 17.61 17.04 10.29
CA GLY A 6 17.39 16.25 11.49
C GLY A 6 16.22 15.26 11.36
N VAL A 7 15.65 15.13 10.16
CA VAL A 7 14.53 14.24 9.84
C VAL A 7 15.07 13.09 9.00
N SER A 8 14.76 11.85 9.39
CA SER A 8 15.10 10.66 8.61
C SER A 8 14.17 10.48 7.42
N TYR A 9 14.66 9.88 6.34
CA TYR A 9 13.89 9.64 5.13
C TYR A 9 12.69 8.71 5.39
N GLN A 10 12.85 7.72 6.28
CA GLN A 10 11.75 6.86 6.73
C GLN A 10 10.60 7.62 7.41
N GLN A 11 10.91 8.69 8.15
CA GLN A 11 9.88 9.53 8.77
C GLN A 11 9.10 10.33 7.73
N VAL A 12 9.77 10.78 6.66
CA VAL A 12 9.12 11.47 5.54
C VAL A 12 8.23 10.50 4.75
N GLN A 13 8.72 9.30 4.45
CA GLN A 13 7.93 8.28 3.76
C GLN A 13 6.69 7.86 4.56
N ARG A 14 6.83 7.70 5.88
CA ARG A 14 5.69 7.41 6.75
C ARG A 14 4.67 8.55 6.75
N ALA A 15 5.14 9.79 6.83
CA ALA A 15 4.28 10.98 6.76
C ALA A 15 3.50 11.05 5.43
N GLU A 16 4.15 10.76 4.31
CA GLU A 16 3.54 10.75 2.99
C GLU A 16 2.56 9.59 2.80
N ALA A 17 2.90 8.40 3.30
CA ALA A 17 1.98 7.25 3.32
C ALA A 17 0.73 7.53 4.16
N GLU A 18 0.88 8.20 5.31
CA GLU A 18 -0.23 8.59 6.17
C GLU A 18 -1.11 9.66 5.50
N GLU A 19 -0.53 10.62 4.78
CA GLU A 19 -1.26 11.60 3.96
C GLU A 19 -2.08 10.94 2.84
N ILE A 20 -1.52 9.95 2.14
CA ILE A 20 -2.15 9.32 0.97
C ILE A 20 -3.16 8.23 1.38
N MET A 21 -2.87 7.49 2.45
CA MET A 21 -3.61 6.28 2.84
C MET A 21 -4.35 6.41 4.17
N ALA A 22 -4.55 7.63 4.69
CA ALA A 22 -5.23 7.89 5.96
C ALA A 22 -6.54 7.09 6.13
N GLU A 23 -7.40 7.11 5.10
CA GLU A 23 -8.71 6.42 5.13
C GLU A 23 -8.58 4.88 5.18
N GLY A 24 -7.50 4.32 4.63
CA GLY A 24 -7.21 2.88 4.67
C GLY A 24 -6.51 2.43 5.96
N ILE A 25 -5.76 3.33 6.59
CA ILE A 25 -5.01 3.07 7.84
C ILE A 25 -5.93 3.20 9.06
N HIS A 26 -6.79 4.21 9.06
CA HIS A 26 -7.65 4.54 10.20
C HIS A 26 -9.10 4.06 10.04
N GLY A 27 -9.48 3.56 8.86
CA GLY A 27 -10.85 3.17 8.54
C GLY A 27 -11.73 4.38 8.20
N ALA A 28 -12.73 4.17 7.35
CA ALA A 28 -13.66 5.22 6.95
C ALA A 28 -14.67 5.53 8.05
N VAL A 29 -15.06 6.81 8.17
CA VAL A 29 -16.13 7.25 9.08
C VAL A 29 -17.44 6.54 8.71
N ASP A 30 -18.02 5.79 9.64
CA ASP A 30 -19.36 5.22 9.50
C ASP A 30 -20.39 6.36 9.32
N PRO A 31 -21.00 6.52 8.13
CA PRO A 31 -21.96 7.58 7.88
C PRO A 31 -23.35 7.28 8.48
N THR A 32 -23.57 6.06 8.97
CA THR A 32 -24.88 5.59 9.45
C THR A 32 -25.04 5.66 10.97
N GLY A 33 -23.96 5.89 11.72
CA GLY A 33 -24.00 6.11 13.17
C GLY A 33 -24.46 4.89 13.97
N HIS A 34 -24.36 3.69 13.38
CA HIS A 34 -24.89 2.45 13.95
C HIS A 34 -23.91 1.77 14.91
N GLY A 35 -22.92 2.45 15.46
CA GLY A 35 -22.23 2.00 16.69
C GLY A 35 -21.47 0.68 16.61
N GLU A 36 -21.36 0.06 15.43
CA GLU A 36 -20.55 -1.14 15.16
C GLU A 36 -19.09 -0.73 14.96
N ARG A 37 -18.51 -0.05 15.96
CA ARG A 37 -17.09 0.30 15.97
C ARG A 37 -16.29 -0.94 16.37
N ASP A 38 -15.42 -1.41 15.48
CA ASP A 38 -14.40 -2.39 15.84
C ASP A 38 -13.30 -1.69 16.67
N GLU A 39 -12.99 -2.23 17.84
CA GLU A 39 -11.93 -1.72 18.73
C GLU A 39 -10.53 -1.74 18.08
N HIS A 40 -10.35 -2.45 16.96
CA HIS A 40 -9.10 -2.47 16.19
C HIS A 40 -8.94 -1.36 15.16
N MET A 41 -9.97 -0.53 14.91
CA MET A 41 -9.96 0.49 13.83
C MET A 41 -9.50 1.90 14.26
N GLY A 42 -8.63 2.00 15.27
CA GLY A 42 -8.13 3.30 15.77
C GLY A 42 -9.19 4.09 16.56
N SER A 43 -8.86 5.32 16.95
CA SER A 43 -9.79 6.15 17.72
C SER A 43 -10.71 6.96 16.80
N ALA A 44 -11.90 7.33 17.29
CA ALA A 44 -12.83 8.16 16.54
C ALA A 44 -12.30 9.57 16.19
N GLN A 45 -11.19 9.98 16.81
CA GLN A 45 -10.48 11.23 16.48
C GLN A 45 -9.54 11.05 15.28
N ASP A 46 -9.04 9.83 15.05
CA ASP A 46 -8.09 9.51 13.97
C ASP A 46 -8.79 9.34 12.61
N GLN A 47 -10.12 9.24 12.60
CA GLN A 47 -10.94 9.04 11.40
C GLN A 47 -11.53 10.35 10.85
N ASP A 48 -11.43 11.47 11.56
CA ASP A 48 -11.92 12.76 11.06
C ASP A 48 -10.88 13.35 10.09
N PRO A 49 -11.16 13.40 8.77
CA PRO A 49 -10.21 13.89 7.78
C PRO A 49 -9.86 15.37 7.95
N ASN A 50 -10.61 16.12 8.77
CA ASN A 50 -10.35 17.52 9.09
C ASN A 50 -9.68 17.74 10.46
N LEU A 51 -9.48 16.69 11.25
CA LEU A 51 -8.84 16.81 12.55
C LEU A 51 -7.32 16.81 12.37
N ALA A 52 -6.74 18.01 12.34
CA ALA A 52 -5.29 18.19 12.40
C ALA A 52 -4.78 17.70 13.76
N THR A 53 -4.42 16.43 13.85
CA THR A 53 -3.74 15.91 15.03
C THR A 53 -2.34 16.54 15.10
N PRO A 54 -1.79 16.73 16.32
CA PRO A 54 -0.44 17.25 16.49
C PRO A 54 0.64 16.31 15.92
N GLU A 55 0.27 15.11 15.47
CA GLU A 55 1.14 14.15 14.77
C GLU A 55 1.19 14.44 13.27
N VAL A 56 0.04 14.69 12.63
CA VAL A 56 -0.05 15.09 11.22
C VAL A 56 0.65 16.43 10.97
N GLU A 57 0.51 17.40 11.88
CA GLU A 57 1.19 18.70 11.73
C GLU A 57 2.72 18.58 11.81
N LYS A 58 3.23 17.70 12.68
CA LYS A 58 4.67 17.40 12.77
C LYS A 58 5.17 16.66 11.53
N ALA A 59 4.37 15.75 10.99
CA ALA A 59 4.66 15.02 9.76
C ALA A 59 4.76 15.98 8.55
N LEU A 60 3.84 16.95 8.45
CA LEU A 60 3.84 17.98 7.41
C LEU A 60 5.03 18.95 7.52
N ASP A 61 5.35 19.43 8.73
CA ASP A 61 6.53 20.29 8.96
C ASP A 61 7.84 19.55 8.67
N ALA A 62 7.92 18.26 9.02
CA ALA A 62 9.05 17.42 8.68
C ALA A 62 9.23 17.27 7.15
N LYS A 63 8.14 17.07 6.41
CA LYS A 63 8.12 17.01 4.94
C LYS A 63 8.59 18.33 4.32
N GLN A 64 8.02 19.46 4.74
CA GLN A 64 8.38 20.79 4.23
C GLN A 64 9.87 21.14 4.45
N ARG A 65 10.42 20.82 5.62
CA ARG A 65 11.85 21.04 5.90
C ARG A 65 12.75 20.15 5.05
N PHE A 66 12.31 18.92 4.78
CA PHE A 66 13.03 17.99 3.93
C PHE A 66 13.05 18.47 2.47
N GLU A 67 11.89 18.90 1.94
CA GLU A 67 11.75 19.46 0.59
C GLU A 67 12.56 20.77 0.41
N ALA A 68 12.53 21.68 1.38
CA ALA A 68 13.28 22.94 1.30
C ALA A 68 14.81 22.76 1.33
N ALA A 69 15.29 21.64 1.87
CA ALA A 69 16.71 21.29 1.88
C ALA A 69 17.15 20.49 0.64
N MET A 70 16.21 20.20 -0.27
CA MET A 70 16.47 19.44 -1.49
C MET A 70 17.25 20.30 -2.50
N PRO A 71 18.43 19.85 -2.97
CA PRO A 71 19.14 20.56 -4.02
C PRO A 71 18.32 20.54 -5.32
N GLU A 72 18.38 21.60 -6.13
CA GLU A 72 17.80 21.67 -7.49
C GLU A 72 18.58 20.78 -8.49
N GLY A 73 18.85 19.53 -8.11
CA GLY A 73 19.44 18.52 -8.96
C GLY A 73 18.36 17.87 -9.82
N LYS A 74 18.63 17.71 -11.11
CA LYS A 74 17.78 16.93 -12.00
C LYS A 74 17.99 15.46 -11.64
N LEU A 75 17.05 14.86 -10.92
CA LEU A 75 17.02 13.42 -10.66
C LEU A 75 17.08 12.70 -12.02
N THR A 76 18.07 11.84 -12.22
CA THR A 76 18.17 11.04 -13.45
C THR A 76 17.52 9.67 -13.31
N ALA A 77 17.56 9.10 -12.11
CA ALA A 77 16.94 7.83 -11.78
C ALA A 77 15.42 7.94 -11.59
N ALA A 78 14.69 6.90 -12.02
CA ALA A 78 13.27 6.77 -11.78
C ALA A 78 12.96 6.51 -10.29
N PRO A 79 11.83 7.02 -9.75
CA PRO A 79 11.44 6.80 -8.36
C PRO A 79 10.88 5.39 -8.07
N SER A 80 10.60 4.60 -9.11
CA SER A 80 10.15 3.20 -9.01
C SER A 80 10.78 2.40 -10.14
N LEU A 81 10.98 1.10 -9.90
CA LEU A 81 11.48 0.11 -10.85
C LEU A 81 10.36 -0.79 -11.39
N ALA A 82 9.12 -0.63 -10.91
CA ALA A 82 7.98 -1.47 -11.26
C ALA A 82 7.70 -1.50 -12.77
N HIS A 83 8.02 -0.43 -13.51
CA HIS A 83 7.87 -0.38 -14.96
C HIS A 83 8.70 -1.44 -15.69
N HIS A 84 9.82 -1.90 -15.13
CA HIS A 84 10.63 -2.99 -15.71
C HIS A 84 9.95 -4.36 -15.61
N ALA A 85 9.06 -4.55 -14.63
CA ALA A 85 8.30 -5.79 -14.49
C ALA A 85 7.08 -5.86 -15.43
N MET A 86 6.70 -4.74 -16.07
CA MET A 86 5.51 -4.66 -16.92
C MET A 86 5.75 -5.24 -18.32
N ALA A 87 4.79 -6.01 -18.81
CA ALA A 87 4.84 -6.56 -20.17
C ALA A 87 4.87 -5.44 -21.22
N GLY A 88 5.86 -5.47 -22.11
CA GLY A 88 6.04 -4.47 -23.17
C GLY A 88 7.09 -3.39 -22.87
N ASN A 89 7.76 -3.45 -21.72
CA ASN A 89 8.96 -2.65 -21.51
C ASN A 89 10.15 -3.30 -22.25
N GLU A 90 10.89 -2.48 -23.00
CA GLU A 90 12.07 -2.91 -23.77
C GLU A 90 13.38 -2.71 -22.98
N ARG A 91 13.36 -1.98 -21.86
CA ARG A 91 14.55 -1.67 -21.06
C ARG A 91 14.73 -2.62 -19.89
N SER A 92 15.96 -3.10 -19.72
CA SER A 92 16.35 -3.90 -18.58
C SER A 92 16.62 -3.00 -17.36
N LEU A 93 16.54 -3.59 -16.16
CA LEU A 93 17.00 -2.96 -14.92
C LEU A 93 18.47 -2.49 -15.02
N LEU A 94 19.27 -3.20 -15.83
CA LEU A 94 20.68 -2.91 -16.08
C LEU A 94 20.91 -1.61 -16.86
N ASP A 95 19.87 -1.07 -17.51
CA ASP A 95 19.97 0.12 -18.35
C ASP A 95 19.55 1.41 -17.60
N GLU A 96 19.16 1.30 -16.32
CA GLU A 96 18.75 2.47 -15.53
C GLU A 96 19.96 3.36 -15.22
N PRO A 97 19.87 4.68 -15.49
CA PRO A 97 20.92 5.62 -15.13
C PRO A 97 20.96 5.79 -13.60
N TRP A 98 22.09 5.44 -13.01
CA TRP A 98 22.41 5.76 -11.62
C TRP A 98 23.08 7.13 -11.55
N ASP A 99 22.80 7.90 -10.49
CA ASP A 99 23.33 9.27 -10.34
C ASP A 99 24.85 9.31 -10.12
N ASP A 100 25.48 8.20 -9.72
CA ASP A 100 26.91 8.08 -9.48
C ASP A 100 27.62 7.35 -10.65
N GLU A 101 28.77 7.88 -11.10
CA GLU A 101 29.59 7.26 -12.16
C GLU A 101 30.31 5.97 -11.70
N ASP A 102 30.28 5.67 -10.40
CA ASP A 102 30.96 4.53 -9.80
C ASP A 102 30.02 3.32 -9.64
N LEU A 103 30.25 2.28 -10.44
CA LEU A 103 29.49 1.02 -10.46
C LEU A 103 29.50 0.26 -9.12
N GLU A 104 30.50 0.47 -8.25
CA GLU A 104 30.50 -0.16 -6.92
C GLU A 104 29.38 0.39 -6.02
N THR A 105 28.90 1.60 -6.30
CA THR A 105 27.83 2.25 -5.54
C THR A 105 26.47 1.60 -5.81
N GLU A 106 26.26 1.05 -7.02
CA GLU A 106 25.07 0.26 -7.38
C GLU A 106 24.87 -0.92 -6.43
N ILE A 107 25.95 -1.62 -6.07
CA ILE A 107 25.92 -2.79 -5.17
C ILE A 107 25.51 -2.40 -3.74
N GLN A 108 25.79 -1.18 -3.32
CA GLN A 108 25.48 -0.69 -1.98
C GLN A 108 24.04 -0.14 -1.85
N ASN A 109 23.36 0.07 -2.98
CA ASN A 109 22.01 0.63 -3.03
C ASN A 109 20.96 -0.48 -3.14
N TRP A 110 20.52 -1.02 -1.99
CA TRP A 110 19.39 -1.94 -1.95
C TRP A 110 18.07 -1.21 -2.22
N VAL A 111 17.33 -1.71 -3.20
CA VAL A 111 15.97 -1.24 -3.52
C VAL A 111 14.95 -2.24 -2.97
N GLN A 112 13.88 -1.73 -2.38
CA GLN A 112 12.74 -2.52 -1.93
C GLN A 112 11.46 -1.83 -2.44
N GLU A 113 10.59 -2.61 -3.08
CA GLU A 113 9.25 -2.18 -3.49
C GLU A 113 8.20 -3.12 -2.90
N GLU A 114 7.01 -2.59 -2.66
CA GLU A 114 5.88 -3.39 -2.19
C GLU A 114 5.28 -4.20 -3.34
N LEU A 115 5.10 -5.51 -3.14
CA LEU A 115 4.25 -6.31 -4.00
C LEU A 115 2.80 -6.14 -3.57
N TYR A 116 2.10 -5.19 -4.22
CA TYR A 116 0.73 -4.87 -3.87
C TYR A 116 -0.24 -6.01 -4.26
N ILE A 117 -0.81 -6.66 -3.25
CA ILE A 117 -1.76 -7.77 -3.44
C ILE A 117 -3.15 -7.19 -3.76
N HIS A 118 -3.47 -7.12 -5.05
CA HIS A 118 -4.80 -6.68 -5.50
C HIS A 118 -5.82 -7.83 -5.63
N SER A 119 -5.46 -9.05 -5.28
CA SER A 119 -6.35 -10.22 -5.39
C SER A 119 -7.53 -10.14 -4.41
N LYS A 120 -8.73 -10.49 -4.89
CA LYS A 120 -9.91 -10.71 -4.05
C LYS A 120 -10.32 -12.18 -4.18
N LEU A 121 -9.73 -13.01 -3.32
CA LEU A 121 -9.76 -14.46 -3.40
C LEU A 121 -9.98 -15.06 -2.00
N LEU A 122 -10.90 -16.02 -1.89
CA LEU A 122 -11.10 -16.84 -0.70
C LEU A 122 -11.04 -18.32 -1.10
N ILE A 123 -10.26 -19.11 -0.36
CA ILE A 123 -10.18 -20.56 -0.53
C ILE A 123 -10.58 -21.20 0.80
N ALA A 124 -11.53 -22.13 0.77
CA ALA A 124 -12.00 -22.85 1.94
C ALA A 124 -11.89 -24.37 1.73
N ASP A 125 -11.28 -25.04 2.71
CA ASP A 125 -11.11 -26.50 2.79
C ASP A 125 -10.54 -27.16 1.52
N ASP A 126 -9.70 -26.45 0.76
CA ASP A 126 -9.16 -26.89 -0.54
C ASP A 126 -10.23 -27.30 -1.57
N ARG A 127 -11.49 -26.84 -1.38
CA ARG A 127 -12.65 -27.29 -2.17
C ARG A 127 -13.47 -26.16 -2.74
N ILE A 128 -13.62 -25.07 -1.99
CA ILE A 128 -14.45 -23.93 -2.39
C ILE A 128 -13.52 -22.75 -2.64
N VAL A 129 -13.68 -22.12 -3.81
CA VAL A 129 -12.96 -20.91 -4.17
C VAL A 129 -13.98 -19.83 -4.52
N ILE A 130 -13.84 -18.65 -3.90
CA ILE A 130 -14.54 -17.45 -4.31
C ILE A 130 -13.52 -16.50 -4.91
N CYS A 131 -13.75 -16.04 -6.13
CA CYS A 131 -12.92 -15.02 -6.76
C CYS A 131 -13.78 -13.98 -7.45
N GLY A 132 -13.31 -12.74 -7.49
CA GLY A 132 -14.07 -11.64 -8.07
C GLY A 132 -13.37 -10.29 -7.94
N SER A 133 -14.17 -9.24 -8.03
CA SER A 133 -13.73 -7.85 -7.86
C SER A 133 -13.98 -7.31 -6.43
N SER A 134 -14.89 -7.94 -5.67
CA SER A 134 -15.34 -7.48 -4.35
C SER A 134 -14.24 -7.55 -3.29
N ASN A 135 -13.85 -6.41 -2.73
CA ASN A 135 -12.95 -6.35 -1.59
C ASN A 135 -13.63 -6.81 -0.31
N LEU A 136 -12.84 -7.18 0.71
CA LEU A 136 -13.37 -7.48 2.03
C LEU A 136 -13.68 -6.19 2.81
N ASN A 137 -14.73 -5.46 2.42
CA ASN A 137 -15.21 -4.25 3.11
C ASN A 137 -16.68 -3.96 2.78
N ASP A 138 -17.29 -3.05 3.53
CA ASP A 138 -18.70 -2.67 3.39
C ASP A 138 -19.02 -2.06 2.02
N ARG A 139 -18.07 -1.29 1.47
CA ARG A 139 -18.19 -0.68 0.13
C ARG A 139 -18.42 -1.74 -0.96
N SER A 140 -17.76 -2.89 -0.87
CA SER A 140 -17.87 -3.96 -1.86
C SER A 140 -18.88 -5.07 -1.47
N GLN A 141 -19.30 -5.17 -0.20
CA GLN A 141 -20.16 -6.28 0.29
C GLN A 141 -21.63 -5.92 0.52
N LEU A 142 -21.95 -4.67 0.88
CA LEU A 142 -23.33 -4.27 1.17
C LEU A 142 -24.20 -4.16 -0.09
N GLY A 143 -23.58 -4.11 -1.28
CA GLY A 143 -24.26 -4.08 -2.57
C GLY A 143 -24.99 -2.78 -2.92
N LEU A 144 -24.96 -1.78 -2.03
CA LEU A 144 -25.54 -0.44 -2.23
C LEU A 144 -24.54 0.58 -2.78
N HIS A 145 -23.24 0.27 -2.70
CA HIS A 145 -22.16 1.15 -3.14
C HIS A 145 -21.61 0.70 -4.50
N ASP A 146 -20.51 -0.05 -4.52
CA ASP A 146 -19.85 -0.43 -5.77
C ASP A 146 -20.53 -1.63 -6.42
N SER A 147 -20.58 -1.63 -7.75
CA SER A 147 -21.04 -2.79 -8.53
C SER A 147 -19.92 -3.80 -8.62
N GLU A 148 -20.08 -4.93 -7.93
CA GLU A 148 -19.08 -5.99 -7.86
C GLU A 148 -19.60 -7.29 -8.49
N LEU A 149 -18.68 -8.12 -8.98
CA LEU A 149 -18.98 -9.46 -9.47
C LEU A 149 -18.03 -10.48 -8.83
N SER A 150 -18.59 -11.56 -8.30
CA SER A 150 -17.84 -12.68 -7.75
C SER A 150 -18.45 -14.01 -8.17
N ILE A 151 -17.60 -15.02 -8.34
CA ILE A 151 -17.99 -16.38 -8.70
C ILE A 151 -17.60 -17.30 -7.54
N VAL A 152 -18.51 -18.22 -7.19
CA VAL A 152 -18.24 -19.32 -6.26
C VAL A 152 -18.02 -20.59 -7.07
N MET A 153 -16.88 -21.23 -6.88
CA MET A 153 -16.49 -22.48 -7.51
C MET A 153 -16.33 -23.57 -6.45
N GLU A 154 -16.95 -24.72 -6.66
CA GLU A 154 -16.77 -25.91 -5.84
C GLU A 154 -16.14 -27.01 -6.68
N ASP A 155 -15.03 -27.56 -6.20
CA ASP A 155 -14.39 -28.73 -6.83
C ASP A 155 -15.20 -30.01 -6.55
N ARG A 156 -15.49 -30.74 -7.62
CA ARG A 156 -16.22 -32.03 -7.60
C ARG A 156 -15.30 -33.23 -7.70
N ALA A 157 -14.05 -33.05 -8.09
CA ALA A 157 -13.10 -34.13 -8.32
C ALA A 157 -12.02 -34.14 -7.23
N GLN A 158 -12.29 -34.83 -6.13
CA GLN A 158 -11.37 -34.87 -4.99
C GLN A 158 -10.18 -35.80 -5.25
N PHE A 159 -8.99 -35.32 -4.86
CA PHE A 159 -7.77 -36.12 -4.78
C PHE A 159 -7.37 -36.28 -3.31
N THR A 160 -6.60 -37.34 -3.03
CA THR A 160 -6.10 -37.58 -1.67
C THR A 160 -5.14 -36.47 -1.26
N SER A 161 -5.57 -35.65 -0.30
CA SER A 161 -4.76 -34.65 0.40
C SER A 161 -4.37 -35.15 1.79
N THR A 162 -3.39 -34.50 2.42
CA THR A 162 -2.89 -34.84 3.75
C THR A 162 -3.94 -34.66 4.86
N ARG A 163 -4.96 -33.83 4.64
CA ARG A 163 -6.07 -33.65 5.58
C ARG A 163 -7.09 -34.78 5.42
N THR A 164 -7.20 -35.61 6.45
CA THR A 164 -8.18 -36.70 6.51
C THR A 164 -9.61 -36.13 6.48
N PRO A 165 -10.53 -36.69 5.68
CA PRO A 165 -11.92 -36.23 5.68
C PRO A 165 -12.54 -36.48 7.06
N CYS A 166 -13.23 -35.48 7.60
CA CYS A 166 -14.01 -35.57 8.83
C CYS A 166 -15.30 -36.35 8.61
#